data_AF-A0A4Q6GCK5-F1
#
_entry.id   AF-A0A4Q6GCK5-F1
#
_cell.length_a   1.000
_cell.length_b   1.000
_cell.length_c   1.000
_cell.angle_alpha   90.00
_cell.angle_beta   90.00
_cell.angle_gamma   90.00
#
_symmetry.space_group_name_H-M   'P 1'
#
loop_
_entity.id
_entity.type
_entity.pdbx_description
1 polymer ?
#
loop_
_entity_poly.entity_id
_entity_poly.type
_entity_poly.pdbx_seq_one_letter_code
_entity_poly.pdbx_strand_id
1 'polypeptide(L)'
;PVLDRDVLLVTDSHPAYGAFARVAAISHEAVNLRAGERVRGAVHVQNVNAYHRRFRQWLARFNGVASHYLPNYLGWQWAVDGRRITSAEALLRIALGTPNTER
;
A
#
# COMPACT_ATOMS: atom_id res chain seq x y z
N PRO A 1 -12.07 -2.27 9.36
CA PRO A 1 -11.90 -3.45 8.47
C PRO A 1 -11.85 -4.74 9.29
N VAL A 2 -12.74 -5.69 9.00
CA VAL A 2 -12.70 -7.05 9.56
C VAL A 2 -11.85 -7.89 8.61
N LEU A 3 -10.81 -8.54 9.13
CA LEU A 3 -9.97 -9.45 8.35
C LEU A 3 -10.66 -10.81 8.25
N ASP A 4 -10.66 -11.41 7.06
CA ASP A 4 -11.21 -12.74 6.83
C ASP A 4 -10.37 -13.81 7.56
N ARG A 5 -10.94 -14.99 7.83
CA ARG A 5 -10.23 -16.06 8.56
C ARG A 5 -9.06 -16.64 7.77
N ASP A 6 -9.08 -16.52 6.45
CA ASP A 6 -8.06 -17.05 5.55
C ASP A 6 -6.96 -16.03 5.19
N VAL A 7 -6.78 -15.00 6.02
CA VAL A 7 -5.77 -13.96 5.77
C VAL A 7 -4.37 -14.52 5.98
N LEU A 8 -3.55 -14.39 4.94
CA LEU A 8 -2.13 -14.71 4.94
C LEU A 8 -1.32 -13.44 5.25
N LEU A 9 -0.64 -13.41 6.40
CA LEU A 9 0.37 -12.41 6.71
C LEU A 9 1.63 -12.73 5.92
N VAL A 10 2.15 -11.76 5.16
CA VAL A 10 3.42 -11.95 4.44
C VAL A 10 4.38 -10.84 4.74
N THR A 11 5.57 -11.23 5.15
CA THR A 11 6.61 -10.32 5.60
C THR A 11 7.94 -10.61 4.93
N ASP A 12 8.85 -9.64 4.98
CA ASP A 12 10.27 -9.97 4.84
C ASP A 12 10.64 -10.90 6.01
N SER A 13 11.65 -11.75 5.84
CA SER A 13 11.97 -12.85 6.77
C SER A 13 12.52 -12.39 8.15
N HIS A 14 12.06 -11.26 8.67
CA HIS A 14 12.43 -10.75 9.97
C HIS A 14 11.78 -11.61 11.09
N PRO A 15 12.55 -12.09 12.10
CA PRO A 15 12.07 -13.05 13.10
C PRO A 15 10.86 -12.58 13.93
N ALA A 16 10.71 -11.26 14.13
CA ALA A 16 9.62 -10.68 14.90
C ALA A 16 8.23 -11.03 14.32
N TYR A 17 8.13 -11.15 12.99
CA TYR A 17 6.86 -11.41 12.33
C TYR A 17 6.38 -12.86 12.49
N GLY A 18 7.31 -13.83 12.54
CA GLY A 18 6.96 -15.22 12.85
C GLY A 18 6.53 -15.42 14.31
N ALA A 19 7.03 -14.60 15.24
CA ALA A 19 6.53 -14.58 16.62
C ALA A 19 5.13 -13.98 16.69
N PHE A 20 4.90 -12.84 16.04
CA PHE A 20 3.59 -12.19 15.98
C PHE A 20 2.52 -13.08 15.35
N ALA A 21 2.80 -13.70 14.20
CA ALA A 21 1.85 -14.55 13.50
C ALA A 21 1.35 -15.73 14.35
N ARG A 22 2.25 -16.35 15.12
CA ARG A 22 1.91 -17.44 16.04
C ARG A 22 1.00 -16.97 17.18
N VAL A 23 1.27 -15.80 17.75
CA VAL A 23 0.44 -15.22 18.82
C VAL A 23 -0.93 -14.80 18.29
N ALA A 24 -0.98 -14.23 17.09
CA ALA A 24 -2.20 -13.76 16.45
C ALA A 24 -3.01 -14.88 15.77
N ALA A 25 -2.50 -16.11 15.71
CA ALA A 25 -3.08 -17.24 14.98
C ALA A 25 -3.38 -16.93 13.50
N ILE A 26 -2.47 -16.18 12.84
CA ILE A 26 -2.59 -15.80 11.43
C ILE A 26 -1.59 -16.65 10.62
N SER A 27 -2.03 -17.19 9.48
CA SER A 27 -1.15 -17.88 8.54
C SER A 27 -0.02 -16.95 8.10
N HIS A 28 1.24 -17.41 8.13
CA HIS A 28 2.39 -16.57 7.81
C HIS A 28 3.29 -17.20 6.76
N GLU A 29 3.59 -16.42 5.72
CA GLU A 29 4.61 -16.77 4.73
C GLU A 29 5.73 -15.72 4.77
N ALA A 30 6.96 -16.18 4.93
CA ALA A 30 8.14 -15.32 4.91
C ALA A 30 8.83 -15.41 3.55
N VAL A 31 9.07 -14.27 2.90
CA VAL A 31 9.89 -14.22 1.68
C VAL A 31 11.34 -13.96 2.07
N ASN A 32 12.25 -14.91 1.77
CA ASN A 32 13.65 -14.78 2.13
C ASN A 32 14.44 -13.98 1.09
N LEU A 33 14.34 -12.67 1.21
CA LEU A 33 15.03 -11.71 0.34
C LEU A 33 16.56 -11.83 0.37
N ARG A 34 17.14 -12.32 1.49
CA ARG A 34 18.60 -12.51 1.63
C ARG A 34 19.10 -13.74 0.88
N ALA A 35 18.24 -14.74 0.68
CA ALA A 35 18.56 -15.94 -0.10
C ALA A 35 18.31 -15.76 -1.61
N GLY A 36 17.94 -14.56 -2.07
CA GLY A 36 17.63 -14.31 -3.47
C GLY A 36 16.26 -14.84 -3.93
N GLU A 37 15.42 -15.34 -3.00
CA GLU A 37 14.01 -15.64 -3.31
C GLU A 37 13.26 -14.33 -3.56
N ARG A 38 12.84 -14.13 -4.81
CA ARG A 38 12.14 -12.91 -5.25
C ARG A 38 10.63 -13.04 -5.23
N VAL A 39 10.11 -14.28 -5.28
CA VAL A 39 8.66 -14.57 -5.35
C VAL A 39 8.37 -15.91 -4.68
N ARG A 40 7.33 -15.96 -3.85
CA ARG A 40 6.66 -17.18 -3.40
C ARG A 40 5.15 -16.93 -3.49
N GLY A 41 4.50 -17.46 -4.54
CA GLY A 41 3.06 -17.28 -4.82
C GLY A 41 2.61 -15.90 -5.33
N ALA A 42 1.33 -15.56 -5.13
CA ALA A 42 0.69 -14.27 -5.51
C ALA A 42 1.12 -13.07 -4.63
N VAL A 43 2.12 -13.29 -3.79
CA VAL A 43 2.40 -12.46 -2.63
C VAL A 43 3.69 -11.68 -2.87
N HIS A 44 3.53 -10.38 -3.09
CA HIS A 44 4.58 -9.50 -3.59
C HIS A 44 4.93 -8.44 -2.54
N VAL A 45 5.56 -8.84 -1.42
CA VAL A 45 6.08 -7.91 -0.39
C VAL A 45 6.96 -6.83 -1.02
N GLN A 46 7.68 -7.16 -2.09
CA GLN A 46 8.47 -6.20 -2.87
C GLN A 46 7.62 -5.14 -3.57
N ASN A 47 6.43 -5.49 -4.08
CA ASN A 47 5.54 -4.51 -4.69
C ASN A 47 4.98 -3.54 -3.65
N VAL A 48 4.60 -4.06 -2.48
CA VAL A 48 4.15 -3.24 -1.33
C VAL A 48 5.27 -2.31 -0.87
N ASN A 49 6.50 -2.82 -0.72
CA ASN A 49 7.67 -2.03 -0.33
C ASN A 49 8.03 -0.97 -1.38
N ALA A 50 7.96 -1.33 -2.66
CA ALA A 50 8.19 -0.39 -3.75
C ALA A 50 7.13 0.72 -3.76
N TYR A 51 5.86 0.37 -3.57
CA TYR A 51 4.77 1.35 -3.45
C TYR A 51 4.99 2.27 -2.24
N HIS A 52 5.33 1.72 -1.08
CA HIS A 52 5.61 2.51 0.13
C HIS A 52 6.77 3.49 -0.10
N ARG A 53 7.84 3.08 -0.79
CA ARG A 53 8.95 3.96 -1.16
C ARG A 53 8.49 5.10 -2.07
N ARG A 54 7.72 4.80 -3.13
CA ARG A 54 7.17 5.82 -4.04
C ARG A 54 6.24 6.79 -3.32
N PHE A 55 5.40 6.29 -2.41
CA PHE A 55 4.50 7.11 -1.60
C PHE A 55 5.27 8.10 -0.72
N ARG A 56 6.30 7.65 0.01
CA ARG A 56 7.13 8.56 0.83
C ARG A 56 7.86 9.61 0.00
N GLN A 57 8.42 9.22 -1.15
CA GLN A 57 9.08 10.16 -2.07
C GLN A 57 8.12 11.22 -2.60
N TRP A 58 6.90 10.82 -2.93
CA TRP A 58 5.85 11.75 -3.36
C TRP A 58 5.43 12.69 -2.22
N LEU A 59 5.24 12.16 -1.00
CA LEU A 59 4.89 12.95 0.19
C LEU A 59 5.96 13.99 0.57
N ALA A 60 7.24 13.70 0.35
CA ALA A 60 8.34 14.60 0.69
C ALA A 60 8.23 15.98 0.02
N ARG A 61 7.48 16.07 -1.09
CA ARG A 61 7.22 17.33 -1.83
C ARG A 61 6.34 18.32 -1.07
N PHE A 62 5.59 17.84 -0.08
CA PHE A 62 4.60 18.64 0.65
C PHE A 62 5.14 19.17 2.00
N ASN A 63 6.44 18.96 2.31
CA ASN A 63 7.14 19.52 3.49
C ASN A 63 6.37 19.38 4.81
N GLY A 64 5.74 18.21 5.03
CA GLY A 64 4.95 17.93 6.22
C GLY A 64 3.46 17.95 5.93
N VAL A 65 2.85 16.75 5.88
CA VAL A 65 1.40 16.58 5.81
C VAL A 65 0.87 16.25 7.20
N ALA A 66 -0.29 16.79 7.55
CA ALA A 66 -0.93 16.37 8.79
C ALA A 66 -1.35 14.90 8.69
N SER A 67 -0.92 14.09 9.67
CA SER A 67 -1.19 12.64 9.70
C SER A 67 -2.67 12.30 9.60
N HIS A 68 -3.55 13.20 10.07
CA HIS A 68 -5.00 13.09 9.94
C HIS A 68 -5.47 12.90 8.49
N TYR A 69 -4.77 13.49 7.51
CA TYR A 69 -5.15 13.41 6.10
C TYR A 69 -4.40 12.32 5.32
N LEU A 70 -3.50 11.53 5.95
CA LEU A 70 -2.75 10.47 5.26
C LEU A 70 -3.62 9.51 4.43
N PRO A 71 -4.84 9.11 4.86
CA PRO A 71 -5.72 8.28 4.04
C PRO A 71 -6.07 8.92 2.69
N ASN A 72 -6.27 10.25 2.65
CA ASN A 72 -6.58 10.97 1.41
C ASN A 72 -5.37 10.99 0.47
N TYR A 73 -4.18 11.31 1.00
CA TYR A 73 -2.93 11.30 0.24
C TYR A 73 -2.61 9.91 -0.33
N LEU A 74 -2.88 8.85 0.43
CA LEU A 74 -2.72 7.47 -0.03
C LEU A 74 -3.61 7.18 -1.25
N GLY A 75 -4.90 7.57 -1.18
CA GLY A 75 -5.85 7.42 -2.27
C GLY A 75 -5.43 8.21 -3.52
N TRP A 76 -5.02 9.47 -3.34
CA TRP A 76 -4.55 10.32 -4.45
C TRP A 76 -3.30 9.75 -5.11
N GLN A 77 -2.29 9.33 -4.33
CA GLN A 77 -1.10 8.74 -4.90
C GLN A 77 -1.38 7.42 -5.60
N TRP A 78 -2.28 6.58 -5.07
CA TRP A 78 -2.68 5.35 -5.75
C TRP A 78 -3.30 5.62 -7.13
N ALA A 79 -4.09 6.69 -7.24
CA ALA A 79 -4.70 7.07 -8.50
C ALA A 79 -3.67 7.64 -9.50
N VAL A 80 -2.74 8.47 -9.03
CA VAL A 80 -1.65 9.05 -9.84
C VAL A 80 -0.63 7.99 -10.27
N ASP A 81 -0.10 7.20 -9.34
CA ASP A 81 0.90 6.14 -9.58
C ASP A 81 0.39 5.08 -10.56
N GLY A 82 -0.92 4.78 -10.50
CA GLY A 82 -1.57 3.86 -11.41
C GLY A 82 -2.05 4.47 -12.74
N ARG A 83 -1.81 5.76 -12.99
CA ARG A 83 -2.36 6.50 -14.14
C ARG A 83 -3.88 6.34 -14.30
N ARG A 84 -4.60 6.23 -13.18
CA ARG A 84 -6.06 6.11 -13.12
C ARG A 84 -6.76 7.45 -13.30
N ILE A 85 -5.99 8.53 -13.20
CA ILE A 85 -6.43 9.89 -13.42
C ILE A 85 -5.51 10.50 -14.48
N THR A 86 -6.12 11.15 -15.47
CA THR A 86 -5.45 11.71 -16.64
C THR A 86 -5.23 13.21 -16.55
N SER A 87 -5.90 13.91 -15.62
CA SER A 87 -5.79 15.37 -15.46
C SER A 87 -5.90 15.82 -14.00
N ALA A 88 -5.36 17.00 -13.70
CA ALA A 88 -5.49 17.63 -12.38
C ALA A 88 -6.97 17.94 -12.04
N GLU A 89 -7.78 18.28 -13.04
CA GLU A 89 -9.21 18.52 -12.87
C GLU A 89 -9.95 17.25 -12.44
N ALA A 90 -9.67 16.11 -13.07
CA ALA A 90 -10.28 14.84 -12.69
C ALA A 90 -9.90 14.44 -11.25
N LEU A 91 -8.65 14.70 -10.83
CA LEU A 91 -8.24 14.50 -9.43
C LEU A 91 -9.02 15.40 -8.48
N LEU A 92 -9.18 16.68 -8.82
CA LEU A 92 -9.90 17.64 -8.01
C LEU A 92 -11.38 17.25 -7.86
N ARG A 93 -12.03 16.82 -8.96
CA ARG A 93 -13.43 16.35 -8.93
C ARG A 93 -13.60 15.16 -7.99
N ILE A 94 -12.72 14.15 -8.11
CA ILE A 94 -12.72 12.97 -7.23
C ILE A 94 -12.49 13.38 -5.76
N ALA A 95 -11.55 14.30 -5.50
CA ALA A 95 -11.26 14.77 -4.15
C ALA A 95 -12.43 15.55 -3.51
N LEU A 96 -13.22 16.26 -4.31
CA LEU A 96 -14.39 17.00 -3.88
C LEU A 96 -15.67 16.15 -3.84
N GLY A 97 -15.61 14.88 -4.25
CA GLY A 97 -16.78 14.01 -4.35
C GLY A 97 -17.75 14.39 -5.47
N THR A 98 -17.31 15.21 -6.44
CA THR A 98 -18.11 15.54 -7.60
C THR A 98 -17.91 14.46 -8.67
N PRO A 99 -18.96 13.76 -9.10
CA PRO A 99 -18.85 12.78 -10.17
C PRO A 99 -18.37 13.47 -11.45
N ASN A 100 -17.60 12.75 -12.27
CA ASN A 100 -17.10 13.27 -13.53
C ASN A 100 -18.29 13.51 -14.48
N THR A 101 -18.72 14.75 -14.62
CA THR A 101 -19.79 15.14 -15.54
C THR A 101 -19.24 15.20 -16.96
N GLU A 102 -18.94 14.05 -17.54
CA GLU A 102 -18.78 13.94 -18.98
C GLU A 102 -19.82 12.93 -19.49
N ARG A 103 -20.65 13.43 -20.40
CA ARG A 103 -21.77 12.75 -21.08
C ARG A 103 -21.26 11.73 -22.08
#